data_AF-A0AAV4JTE3-F1
#
_entry.id   AF-A0AAV4JTE3-F1
#
_cell.length_a   1.000
_cell.length_b   1.000
_cell.length_c   1.000
_cell.angle_alpha   90.00
_cell.angle_beta   90.00
_cell.angle_gamma   90.00
#
_symmetry.space_group_name_H-M   'P 1'
#
loop_
_entity.id
_entity.type
_entity.pdbx_description
1 polymer ?
#
loop_
_entity_poly.entity_id
_entity_poly.type
_entity_poly.pdbx_seq_one_letter_code
_entity_poly.pdbx_strand_id
1 'polypeptide(L)'
;MEMLDILRKFIKCERTGNWNLHLHSMKEMLPYLTASGHSLYAKSMYIYLQQMQTLQEQHPEVSSDFSTVHHVLRRNYHFWAGLSPDLVIEQTLMRSVKSIGGLSHGRDTGDSQRT
;
A
#
# COMPACT_ATOMS: atom_id res chain seq x y z
N MET A 1 12.02 8.09 20.23
CA MET A 1 10.57 8.35 20.08
C MET A 1 10.20 8.71 18.65
N GLU A 2 11.02 9.49 17.94
CA GLU A 2 10.72 9.98 16.58
C GLU A 2 10.25 8.90 15.56
N MET A 3 10.95 7.78 15.44
CA MET A 3 10.55 6.68 14.53
C MET A 3 9.16 6.10 14.86
N LEU A 4 8.81 6.00 16.15
CA LEU A 4 7.48 5.53 16.56
C LEU A 4 6.41 6.54 16.18
N ASP A 5 6.72 7.83 16.25
CA ASP A 5 5.78 8.89 15.88
C ASP A 5 5.57 8.91 14.36
N ILE A 6 6.63 8.71 13.55
CA ILE A 6 6.52 8.52 12.10
C ILE A 6 5.63 7.31 11.78
N LEU A 7 5.86 6.18 12.46
CA LEU A 7 5.04 4.97 12.25
C LEU A 7 3.57 5.20 12.63
N ARG A 8 3.30 5.90 13.73
CA ARG A 8 1.93 6.28 14.13
C ARG A 8 1.28 7.22 13.10
N LYS A 9 2.03 8.19 12.55
CA LYS A 9 1.55 9.06 11.47
C LYS A 9 1.20 8.25 10.22
N PHE A 10 2.05 7.28 9.84
CA PHE A 10 1.79 6.39 8.72
C PHE A 10 0.54 5.51 8.96
N ILE A 11 0.41 4.89 10.13
CA ILE A 11 -0.82 4.13 10.44
C ILE A 11 -2.05 5.05 10.37
N LYS A 12 -1.94 6.27 10.91
CA LYS A 12 -3.04 7.25 10.84
C LYS A 12 -3.40 7.60 9.39
N CYS A 13 -2.43 7.82 8.50
CA CYS A 13 -2.75 8.16 7.11
C CYS A 13 -3.47 7.02 6.41
N GLU A 14 -3.01 5.78 6.56
CA GLU A 14 -3.65 4.60 5.95
C GLU A 14 -5.07 4.40 6.48
N ARG A 15 -5.24 4.44 7.81
CA ARG A 15 -6.55 4.20 8.44
C ARG A 15 -7.58 5.26 8.06
N THR A 16 -7.14 6.50 7.82
CA THR A 16 -8.00 7.64 7.48
C THR A 16 -8.05 7.94 5.99
N GLY A 17 -7.22 7.30 5.16
CA GLY A 17 -7.07 7.61 3.75
C GLY A 17 -6.61 9.05 3.49
N ASN A 18 -5.68 9.56 4.30
CA ASN A 18 -5.15 10.90 4.13
C ASN A 18 -3.88 10.87 3.27
N TRP A 19 -4.03 11.24 1.99
CA TRP A 19 -2.97 11.14 0.99
C TRP A 19 -1.76 12.03 1.28
N ASN A 20 -1.99 13.28 1.69
CA ASN A 20 -0.90 14.20 2.00
C ASN A 20 -0.10 13.73 3.22
N LEU A 21 -0.78 13.19 4.24
CA LEU A 21 -0.12 12.62 5.41
C LEU A 21 0.64 11.34 5.06
N HIS A 22 0.15 10.55 4.10
CA HIS A 22 0.85 9.39 3.55
C HIS A 22 2.19 9.80 2.95
N LEU A 23 2.20 10.71 1.97
CA LEU A 23 3.43 11.19 1.34
C LEU A 23 4.41 11.82 2.36
N HIS A 24 3.88 12.59 3.32
CA HIS A 24 4.69 13.19 4.36
C HIS A 24 5.37 12.13 5.24
N SER A 25 4.61 11.15 5.74
CA SER A 25 5.15 10.09 6.60
C SER A 25 6.15 9.19 5.87
N MET A 26 5.94 8.89 4.58
CA MET A 26 6.91 8.16 3.76
C MET A 26 8.21 8.95 3.59
N LYS A 27 8.12 10.27 3.34
CA LYS A 27 9.30 11.14 3.26
C LYS A 27 10.08 11.17 4.58
N GLU A 28 9.39 11.23 5.72
CA GLU A 28 10.04 11.17 7.05
C GLU A 28 10.66 9.79 7.34
N MET A 29 10.11 8.72 6.80
CA MET A 29 10.62 7.35 6.98
C MET A 29 11.85 7.04 6.12
N LEU A 30 12.02 7.72 4.98
CA LEU A 30 13.08 7.44 4.00
C LEU A 30 14.52 7.46 4.57
N PRO A 31 14.93 8.41 5.44
CA PRO A 31 16.27 8.39 6.05
C PRO A 31 16.51 7.14 6.89
N TYR A 32 15.48 6.65 7.57
CA TYR A 32 15.58 5.45 8.40
C TYR A 32 15.75 4.19 7.58
N LEU A 33 15.05 4.06 6.44
CA LEU A 33 15.24 2.94 5.51
C LEU A 33 16.65 2.93 4.91
N THR A 34 17.18 4.11 4.61
CA THR A 34 18.56 4.25 4.13
C THR A 34 19.56 3.85 5.22
N ALA A 35 19.38 4.36 6.44
CA ALA A 35 20.27 4.09 7.57
C ALA A 35 20.24 2.62 8.02
N SER A 36 19.11 1.93 7.90
CA SER A 36 18.97 0.52 8.27
C SER A 36 19.45 -0.46 7.18
N GLY A 37 19.98 0.03 6.06
CA GLY A 37 20.48 -0.81 4.97
C GLY A 37 19.39 -1.39 4.06
N HIS A 38 18.14 -0.92 4.16
CA HIS A 38 17.04 -1.31 3.27
C HIS A 38 17.11 -0.54 1.93
N SER A 39 18.25 -0.63 1.24
CA SER A 39 18.58 0.17 0.06
C SER A 39 17.58 0.03 -1.10
N LEU A 40 17.05 -1.17 -1.34
CA LEU A 40 16.02 -1.39 -2.36
C LEU A 40 14.72 -0.66 -2.03
N TYR A 41 14.27 -0.73 -0.77
CA TYR A 41 13.07 -0.01 -0.33
C TYR A 41 13.29 1.50 -0.34
N ALA A 42 14.46 1.98 0.11
CA ALA A 42 14.80 3.39 0.07
C ALA A 42 14.80 3.93 -1.37
N LYS A 43 15.40 3.20 -2.33
CA LYS A 43 15.41 3.58 -3.74
C LYS A 43 14.00 3.64 -4.33
N SER A 44 13.21 2.59 -4.13
CA SER A 44 11.83 2.54 -4.63
C SER A 44 10.97 3.64 -4.02
N MET A 45 11.10 3.89 -2.71
CA MET A 45 10.39 4.96 -2.02
C MET A 45 10.78 6.34 -2.51
N TYR A 46 12.07 6.58 -2.77
CA TYR A 46 12.55 7.84 -3.33
C TYR A 46 11.94 8.11 -4.72
N ILE A 47 11.97 7.11 -5.62
CA ILE A 47 11.39 7.23 -6.97
C ILE A 47 9.89 7.49 -6.87
N TYR A 48 9.19 6.72 -6.03
CA TYR A 48 7.77 6.90 -5.77
C TYR A 48 7.45 8.33 -5.32
N LEU A 49 8.15 8.85 -4.30
CA LEU A 49 7.93 10.21 -3.81
C LEU A 49 8.16 11.27 -4.90
N GLN A 50 9.15 11.09 -5.77
CA GLN A 50 9.41 11.98 -6.90
C GLN A 50 8.27 11.94 -7.92
N GLN A 51 7.74 10.76 -8.24
CA GLN A 51 6.58 10.63 -9.13
C GLN A 51 5.33 11.26 -8.52
N MET A 52 5.14 11.14 -7.20
CA MET A 52 3.98 11.70 -6.51
C MET A 52 4.01 13.24 -6.46
N GLN A 53 5.20 13.87 -6.58
CA GLN A 53 5.32 15.33 -6.66
C GLN A 53 4.80 15.89 -7.99
N THR A 54 5.01 15.17 -9.09
CA THR A 54 4.57 15.59 -10.44
C THR A 54 3.21 15.01 -10.83
N LEU A 55 2.61 14.17 -9.97
CA LEU A 55 1.36 13.46 -10.25
C LEU A 55 0.22 14.40 -10.62
N GLN A 56 0.08 15.54 -9.95
CA GLN A 56 -1.00 16.50 -10.23
C GLN A 56 -0.91 17.10 -11.64
N GLU A 57 0.31 17.29 -12.15
CA GLU A 57 0.54 17.86 -13.48
C GLU A 57 0.41 16.80 -14.58
N GLN A 58 0.93 15.60 -14.33
CA GLN A 58 0.97 14.52 -15.33
C GLN A 58 -0.34 13.73 -15.42
N HIS A 59 -1.02 13.52 -14.28
CA HIS A 59 -2.21 12.67 -14.13
C HIS A 59 -3.20 13.29 -13.12
N PRO A 60 -3.83 14.43 -13.46
CA PRO A 60 -4.71 15.16 -12.56
C PRO A 60 -5.90 14.32 -12.07
N GLU A 61 -6.43 13.41 -12.90
CA GLU A 61 -7.52 12.50 -12.52
C GLU A 61 -7.09 11.55 -11.39
N VAL A 62 -5.90 10.96 -11.50
CA VAL A 62 -5.36 10.05 -10.47
C VAL A 62 -5.04 10.82 -9.19
N SER A 63 -4.50 12.03 -9.32
CA SER A 63 -4.23 12.90 -8.18
C SER A 63 -5.50 13.27 -7.40
N SER A 64 -6.58 13.55 -8.14
CA SER A 64 -7.91 13.78 -7.56
C SER A 64 -8.40 12.54 -6.83
N ASP A 65 -8.34 11.37 -7.45
CA ASP A 65 -8.80 10.12 -6.85
C ASP A 65 -8.06 9.78 -5.55
N PHE A 66 -6.73 9.93 -5.53
CA PHE A 66 -5.94 9.69 -4.32
C PHE A 66 -6.30 10.66 -3.19
N SER A 67 -6.58 11.92 -3.54
CA SER A 67 -7.00 12.95 -2.60
C SER A 67 -8.39 12.67 -2.01
N THR A 68 -9.27 11.97 -2.72
CA THR A 68 -10.60 11.56 -2.27
C THR A 68 -10.63 10.16 -1.65
N VAL A 69 -9.54 9.71 -1.00
CA VAL A 69 -9.44 8.45 -0.23
C VAL A 69 -9.23 7.18 -1.07
N HIS A 70 -9.15 7.23 -2.40
CA HIS A 70 -9.04 6.03 -3.24
C HIS A 70 -7.67 5.32 -3.21
N HIS A 71 -6.67 5.85 -2.50
CA HIS A 71 -5.39 5.15 -2.31
C HIS A 71 -5.43 4.06 -1.22
N VAL A 72 -6.51 3.99 -0.42
CA VAL A 72 -6.73 2.94 0.58
C VAL A 72 -8.01 2.18 0.32
N LEU A 73 -8.02 0.90 0.68
CA LEU A 73 -9.21 0.07 0.59
C LEU A 73 -10.03 0.14 1.87
N ARG A 74 -11.35 0.17 1.72
CA ARG A 74 -12.32 0.16 2.83
C ARG A 74 -13.41 -0.87 2.55
N ARG A 75 -13.74 -1.68 3.57
CA ARG A 75 -14.88 -2.62 3.51
C ARG A 75 -16.16 -2.06 4.13
N ASN A 76 -16.04 -0.99 4.91
CA ASN A 76 -17.15 -0.30 5.55
C ASN A 76 -16.86 1.21 5.59
N TYR A 77 -17.88 1.99 5.95
CA TYR A 77 -17.83 3.45 5.94
C TYR A 77 -17.22 4.06 7.21
N HIS A 78 -16.62 3.27 8.11
CA HIS A 78 -16.01 3.83 9.31
C HIS A 78 -14.77 4.67 8.95
N PHE A 79 -14.63 5.81 9.62
CA PHE A 79 -13.55 6.76 9.35
C PHE A 79 -12.16 6.13 9.47
N TRP A 80 -11.94 5.34 10.52
CA TRP A 80 -10.68 4.65 10.81
C TRP A 80 -10.71 3.21 10.29
N ALA A 81 -11.08 2.97 9.02
CA ALA A 81 -11.20 1.63 8.44
C ALA A 81 -10.34 1.38 7.20
N GLY A 82 -9.58 2.38 6.74
CA GLY A 82 -8.69 2.23 5.59
C GLY A 82 -7.59 1.19 5.82
N LEU A 83 -7.26 0.42 4.79
CA LEU A 83 -6.15 -0.54 4.77
C LEU A 83 -5.39 -0.35 3.47
N SER A 84 -4.07 -0.54 3.51
CA SER A 84 -3.25 -0.48 2.31
C SER A 84 -3.67 -1.61 1.34
N PRO A 85 -3.63 -1.36 0.01
CA PRO A 85 -3.99 -2.37 -0.98
C PRO A 85 -3.16 -3.66 -0.83
N ASP A 86 -1.86 -3.51 -0.60
CA ASP A 86 -0.92 -4.63 -0.40
C ASP A 86 -1.32 -5.51 0.78
N LEU A 87 -1.62 -4.92 1.94
CA LEU A 87 -2.06 -5.66 3.12
C LEU A 87 -3.36 -6.43 2.87
N VAL A 88 -4.31 -5.85 2.11
CA VAL A 88 -5.56 -6.54 1.75
C VAL A 88 -5.30 -7.70 0.79
N ILE A 89 -4.45 -7.50 -0.22
CA ILE A 89 -4.08 -8.55 -1.17
C ILE A 89 -3.40 -9.70 -0.41
N GLU A 90 -2.37 -9.42 0.37
CA GLU A 90 -1.61 -10.47 1.06
C GLU A 90 -2.45 -11.17 2.13
N GLN A 91 -3.08 -10.40 3.03
CA GLN A 91 -3.69 -10.98 4.22
C GLN A 91 -5.11 -11.47 4.02
N THR A 92 -5.81 -10.97 3.01
CA THR A 92 -7.13 -11.50 2.66
C THR A 92 -7.06 -12.41 1.45
N LEU A 93 -6.68 -11.88 0.28
CA LEU A 93 -6.85 -12.58 -0.99
C LEU A 93 -5.87 -13.75 -1.11
N MET A 94 -4.58 -13.50 -0.87
CA MET A 94 -3.55 -14.54 -0.97
C MET A 94 -3.70 -15.57 0.14
N ARG A 95 -4.06 -15.14 1.35
CA ARG A 95 -4.37 -16.07 2.46
C ARG A 95 -5.54 -16.99 2.09
N SER A 96 -6.65 -16.48 1.55
CA SER A 96 -7.82 -17.31 1.21
C SER A 96 -7.52 -18.33 0.11
N VAL A 97 -6.72 -17.93 -0.90
CA VAL A 97 -6.28 -18.83 -1.98
C VAL A 97 -5.33 -19.91 -1.46
N LYS A 98 -4.48 -19.58 -0.48
CA LYS A 98 -3.52 -20.53 0.10
C LYS A 98 -4.14 -21.47 1.14
N SER A 99 -5.21 -21.06 1.84
CA SER A 99 -5.81 -21.86 2.93
C SER A 99 -6.90 -22.84 2.47
N ILE A 100 -7.61 -22.57 1.38
CA ILE A 100 -8.69 -23.44 0.88
C ILE A 100 -8.17 -24.19 -0.35
N GLY A 101 -7.86 -25.48 -0.20
CA GLY A 101 -7.43 -26.37 -1.31
C GLY A 101 -5.98 -26.22 -1.80
N GLY A 102 -5.35 -25.05 -1.59
CA GLY A 102 -3.90 -24.83 -1.63
C GLY A 102 -3.18 -25.06 -2.98
N LEU A 103 -2.83 -23.96 -3.66
CA LEU A 103 -1.80 -23.90 -4.70
C LEU A 103 -0.35 -24.08 -4.16
N SER A 104 -0.20 -24.33 -2.86
CA SER A 104 1.08 -24.59 -2.19
C SER A 104 1.64 -25.98 -2.49
N HIS A 105 0.85 -26.88 -3.07
CA HIS A 105 1.30 -28.14 -3.63
C HIS A 105 1.05 -28.07 -5.14
N GLY A 106 2.11 -28.09 -5.95
CA GLY A 106 2.01 -28.09 -7.40
C GLY A 106 1.12 -29.23 -7.86
N ARG A 107 -0.15 -28.92 -8.13
CA ARG A 107 -1.06 -29.81 -8.82
C ARG A 107 -1.43 -29.09 -10.10
N ASP A 108 -0.85 -29.63 -11.16
CA ASP A 108 -1.08 -29.36 -12.56
C ASP A 108 -2.51 -28.87 -12.80
N THR A 109 -2.65 -27.67 -13.36
CA THR A 109 -3.95 -27.17 -13.82
C THR A 109 -4.36 -28.00 -15.03
N GLY A 110 -4.98 -29.15 -14.77
CA GLY A 110 -5.66 -29.92 -15.79
C GLY A 110 -6.77 -29.06 -16.39
N ASP A 111 -6.57 -28.66 -17.64
CA ASP A 111 -7.59 -28.06 -18.50
C ASP A 111 -8.87 -28.88 -18.41
N SER A 112 -9.93 -28.26 -17.88
CA SER A 112 -11.28 -28.70 -18.12
C SER A 112 -12.08 -27.50 -18.56
N GLN A 113 -11.88 -27.14 -19.82
CA GLN A 113 -12.84 -26.34 -20.58
C GLN A 113 -14.15 -27.14 -20.61
N ARG A 114 -15.15 -26.65 -19.90
CA ARG A 114 -16.53 -27.13 -20.02
C ARG A 114 -17.12 -26.55 -21.31
N THR A 115 -17.34 -27.40 -22.31
CA THR A 115 -18.44 -27.28 -23.28
C THR A 115 -19.68 -27.97 -22.73
#